data_AF-A0A856MJP6-F1
#
_entry.id   AF-A0A856MJP6-F1
#
_cell.length_a   1.000
_cell.length_b   1.000
_cell.length_c   1.000
_cell.angle_alpha   90.00
_cell.angle_beta   90.00
_cell.angle_gamma   90.00
#
_symmetry.space_group_name_H-M   'P 1'
#
loop_
_entity.id
_entity.type
_entity.pdbx_description
1 polymer ?
#
loop_
_entity_poly.entity_id
_entity_poly.type
_entity_poly.pdbx_seq_one_letter_code
_entity_poly.pdbx_strand_id
1 'polypeptide(L)'
;MAKQEVPLAGEELIKEVCRRIRVARSYWDAHNNAACRGERDQALALYNTLSKEQKEQIPQVLRVWLRYRSEKYFGAHRTPPKSARKSKTQIR
;
A
#
# COMPACT_ATOMS: atom_id res chain seq x y z
N MET A 1 3.68 4.98 24.63
CA MET A 1 5.07 4.83 24.15
C MET A 1 5.21 5.68 22.90
N ALA A 2 6.05 6.72 22.96
CA ALA A 2 6.32 7.60 21.82
C ALA A 2 7.02 6.79 20.72
N LYS A 3 6.33 6.57 19.61
CA LYS A 3 6.90 5.92 18.43
C LYS A 3 7.84 6.92 17.80
N GLN A 4 9.14 6.77 18.05
CA GLN A 4 10.16 7.62 17.45
C GLN A 4 9.99 7.58 15.93
N GLU A 5 9.68 8.73 15.33
CA GLU A 5 9.69 8.96 13.89
C GLU A 5 11.15 9.06 13.44
N VAL A 6 11.90 7.97 13.58
CA VAL A 6 13.22 7.88 12.94
C VAL A 6 12.95 7.92 11.44
N PRO A 7 13.55 8.86 10.68
CA PRO A 7 13.43 8.85 9.24
C PRO A 7 13.95 7.51 8.74
N LEU A 8 13.03 6.66 8.27
CA LEU A 8 13.37 5.36 7.67
C LEU A 8 14.32 5.63 6.51
N ALA A 9 15.61 5.36 6.70
CA ALA A 9 16.66 5.67 5.74
C ALA A 9 17.30 4.38 5.22
N GLY A 10 17.66 4.39 3.93
CA GLY A 10 18.40 3.30 3.30
C GLY A 10 17.71 1.94 3.43
N GLU A 11 18.38 1.00 4.09
CA GLU A 11 17.94 -0.40 4.22
C GLU A 11 16.64 -0.55 5.04
N GLU A 12 16.42 0.30 6.05
CA GLU A 12 15.20 0.26 6.84
C GLU A 12 13.97 0.63 6.02
N LEU A 13 14.11 1.56 5.07
CA LEU A 13 13.05 1.92 4.14
C LEU A 13 12.70 0.74 3.21
N ILE A 14 13.72 0.01 2.73
CA ILE A 14 13.51 -1.20 1.91
C ILE A 14 12.78 -2.28 2.71
N LYS A 15 13.19 -2.51 3.97
CA LYS A 15 12.54 -3.46 4.87
C LYS A 15 11.08 -3.07 5.14
N GLU A 16 10.81 -1.80 5.38
CA GLU A 16 9.45 -1.31 5.60
C GLU A 16 8.58 -1.45 4.35
N VAL A 17 9.10 -1.12 3.17
CA VAL A 17 8.39 -1.37 1.89
C VAL A 17 8.06 -2.85 1.75
N CYS A 18 9.03 -3.74 1.99
CA CYS A 18 8.77 -5.18 1.93
C CYS A 18 7.71 -5.64 2.92
N ARG A 19 7.75 -5.12 4.17
CA ARG A 19 6.77 -5.43 5.21
C ARG A 19 5.38 -4.98 4.77
N ARG A 20 5.22 -3.75 4.28
CA ARG A 20 3.95 -3.19 3.80
C ARG A 20 3.36 -4.00 2.65
N ILE A 21 4.19 -4.41 1.67
CA ILE A 21 3.71 -5.26 0.57
C ILE A 21 3.22 -6.62 1.09
N ARG A 22 3.91 -7.23 2.06
CA ARG A 22 3.46 -8.50 2.67
C ARG A 22 2.14 -8.34 3.43
N VAL A 23 1.98 -7.25 4.17
CA VAL A 23 0.72 -6.95 4.88
C VAL A 23 -0.41 -6.74 3.88
N ALA A 24 -0.20 -5.94 2.82
CA ALA A 24 -1.18 -5.76 1.76
C ALA A 24 -1.59 -7.09 1.11
N ARG A 25 -0.62 -7.98 0.85
CA ARG A 25 -0.89 -9.33 0.35
C ARG A 25 -1.71 -10.16 1.33
N SER A 26 -1.39 -10.13 2.62
CA SER A 26 -2.17 -10.86 3.62
C SER A 26 -3.63 -10.39 3.67
N TYR A 27 -3.89 -9.09 3.51
CA TYR A 27 -5.25 -8.58 3.41
C TYR A 27 -5.93 -8.96 2.10
N TRP A 28 -5.19 -9.03 1.00
CA TRP A 28 -5.72 -9.53 -0.26
C TRP A 28 -6.11 -11.01 -0.17
N ASP A 29 -5.26 -11.85 0.41
CA ASP A 29 -5.53 -13.28 0.63
C ASP A 29 -6.74 -13.46 1.58
N ALA A 30 -6.88 -12.61 2.59
CA ALA A 30 -8.04 -12.55 3.48
C ALA A 30 -9.29 -11.87 2.87
N HIS A 31 -9.25 -11.48 1.59
CA HIS A 31 -10.33 -10.77 0.89
C HIS A 31 -10.75 -9.42 1.54
N ASN A 32 -9.94 -8.87 2.44
CA ASN A 32 -10.14 -7.56 3.05
C ASN A 32 -9.59 -6.46 2.12
N ASN A 33 -10.32 -6.21 1.03
CA ASN A 33 -9.90 -5.32 -0.05
C ASN A 33 -9.78 -3.85 0.37
N ALA A 34 -10.54 -3.42 1.39
CA ALA A 34 -10.44 -2.06 1.92
C ALA A 34 -9.09 -1.82 2.61
N ALA A 35 -8.69 -2.73 3.50
CA ALA A 35 -7.39 -2.66 4.17
C ALA A 35 -6.22 -2.87 3.19
N CYS A 36 -6.37 -3.80 2.24
CA CYS A 36 -5.38 -4.04 1.19
C CYS A 36 -5.08 -2.77 0.39
N ARG A 37 -6.10 -1.99 0.01
CA ARG A 37 -5.92 -0.73 -0.72
C ARG A 37 -5.09 0.28 0.08
N GLY A 38 -5.41 0.47 1.36
CA GLY A 38 -4.68 1.41 2.21
C GLY A 38 -3.19 1.04 2.34
N GLU A 39 -2.89 -0.23 2.60
CA GLU A 39 -1.50 -0.70 2.72
C GLU A 39 -0.76 -0.67 1.38
N ARG A 40 -1.44 -0.98 0.26
CA ARG A 40 -0.89 -0.83 -1.08
C ARG A 40 -0.49 0.61 -1.36
N ASP A 41 -1.36 1.57 -1.05
CA ASP A 41 -1.11 2.98 -1.35
C ASP A 41 0.08 3.51 -0.53
N GLN A 42 0.20 3.11 0.74
CA GLN A 42 1.39 3.40 1.55
C GLN A 42 2.65 2.72 1.02
N ALA A 43 2.56 1.45 0.60
CA ALA A 43 3.68 0.73 -0.01
C ALA A 43 4.14 1.41 -1.31
N LEU A 44 3.22 1.87 -2.16
CA LEU A 44 3.53 2.60 -3.39
C LEU A 44 4.18 3.95 -3.11
N ALA A 45 3.67 4.70 -2.13
CA ALA A 45 4.26 5.97 -1.73
C ALA A 45 5.74 5.80 -1.34
N LEU A 46 6.04 4.84 -0.46
CA LEU A 46 7.42 4.53 -0.03
C LEU A 46 8.26 3.92 -1.17
N TYR A 47 7.67 3.07 -2.01
CA TYR A 47 8.38 2.48 -3.16
C TYR A 47 8.83 3.55 -4.16
N ASN A 48 8.03 4.60 -4.36
CA ASN A 48 8.34 5.66 -5.31
C ASN A 48 9.51 6.55 -4.84
N THR A 49 9.78 6.62 -3.54
CA THR A 49 10.94 7.37 -3.00
C THR A 49 12.26 6.58 -3.09
N LEU A 50 12.21 5.27 -3.36
CA LEU A 50 13.42 4.44 -3.48
C LEU A 50 14.19 4.69 -4.79
N SER A 51 15.52 4.66 -4.72
CA SER A 51 16.40 4.64 -5.89
C SER A 51 16.25 3.33 -6.68
N LYS A 52 16.83 3.29 -7.89
CA LYS A 52 16.83 2.06 -8.70
C LYS A 52 17.56 0.91 -8.00
N GLU A 53 18.73 1.18 -7.40
CA GLU A 53 19.49 0.12 -6.70
C GLU A 53 18.71 -0.41 -5.48
N GLN A 54 18.05 0.47 -4.73
CA GLN A 54 17.24 0.06 -3.58
C GLN A 54 16.02 -0.77 -4.00
N LYS A 55 15.39 -0.43 -5.14
CA LYS A 55 14.29 -1.22 -5.71
C LYS A 55 14.75 -2.62 -6.12
N GLU A 56 16.00 -2.78 -6.56
CA GLU A 56 16.54 -4.09 -6.94
C GLU A 56 16.69 -5.05 -5.75
N GLN A 57 16.94 -4.51 -4.56
CA GLN A 57 17.00 -5.29 -3.32
C GLN A 57 15.65 -5.85 -2.88
N ILE A 58 14.53 -5.29 -3.36
CA ILE A 58 13.20 -5.82 -3.06
C ILE A 58 12.99 -7.14 -3.82
N PRO A 59 12.56 -8.22 -3.15
CA PRO A 59 12.24 -9.48 -3.80
C PRO A 59 11.32 -9.30 -5.01
N GLN A 60 11.71 -9.88 -6.15
CA GLN A 60 11.00 -9.68 -7.42
C GLN A 60 9.51 -10.00 -7.32
N VAL A 61 9.15 -11.05 -6.58
CA VAL A 61 7.75 -11.44 -6.34
C VAL A 61 6.94 -10.29 -5.72
N LEU A 62 7.51 -9.55 -4.76
CA LEU A 62 6.84 -8.42 -4.12
C LEU A 62 6.71 -7.23 -5.07
N ARG A 63 7.76 -6.95 -5.87
CA ARG A 63 7.72 -5.90 -6.90
C ARG A 63 6.66 -6.17 -7.97
N VAL A 64 6.62 -7.39 -8.49
CA VAL A 64 5.66 -7.79 -9.52
C VAL A 64 4.24 -7.72 -8.97
N TRP A 65 4.03 -8.18 -7.74
CA TRP A 65 2.73 -8.06 -7.10
C TRP A 65 2.31 -6.60 -6.94
N LEU A 66 3.19 -5.74 -6.41
CA LEU A 66 2.88 -4.33 -6.17
C LEU A 66 2.58 -3.58 -7.47
N ARG A 67 3.39 -3.75 -8.52
CA ARG A 67 3.26 -2.97 -9.76
C ARG A 67 2.21 -3.50 -10.73
N TYR A 68 2.03 -4.81 -10.82
CA TYR A 68 1.14 -5.41 -11.82
C TYR A 68 -0.13 -5.99 -11.21
N ARG A 69 0.02 -6.86 -10.20
CA ARG A 69 -1.14 -7.57 -9.65
C ARG A 69 -2.05 -6.62 -8.89
N SER A 70 -1.49 -5.79 -8.00
CA SER A 70 -2.25 -4.83 -7.22
C SER A 70 -2.91 -3.77 -8.12
N GLU A 71 -2.23 -3.32 -9.18
CA GLU A 71 -2.78 -2.36 -10.14
C GLU A 71 -4.01 -2.91 -10.84
N LYS A 72 -3.98 -4.17 -11.31
CA LYS A 72 -5.13 -4.83 -11.95
C LYS A 72 -6.40 -4.84 -11.09
N TYR A 73 -6.28 -4.88 -9.76
CA TYR A 73 -7.42 -4.96 -8.84
C TYR A 73 -7.78 -3.63 -8.18
N PHE A 74 -6.80 -2.75 -7.93
CA PHE A 74 -6.96 -1.54 -7.14
C PHE A 74 -6.64 -0.24 -7.90
N GLY A 75 -6.17 -0.34 -9.15
CA GLY A 75 -5.81 0.79 -9.99
C GLY A 75 -6.96 1.77 -10.25
N ALA A 76 -6.62 2.98 -10.68
CA ALA A 76 -7.57 4.08 -10.87
C ALA A 76 -8.66 3.77 -11.93
N HIS A 77 -8.41 2.81 -12.81
CA HIS A 77 -9.35 2.33 -13.82
C HIS A 77 -10.49 1.47 -13.24
N ARG A 78 -10.40 1.06 -11.96
CA ARG A 78 -11.49 0.35 -11.28
C ARG A 78 -12.40 1.36 -10.60
N THR A 79 -13.69 1.29 -10.88
CA THR A 79 -14.71 2.07 -10.16
C THR A 79 -14.53 1.84 -8.65
N PRO A 80 -14.24 2.88 -7.86
CA PRO A 80 -14.17 2.74 -6.41
C PRO A 80 -15.50 2.15 -5.92
N PRO A 81 -15.48 1.20 -4.95
CA PRO A 81 -16.73 0.77 -4.34
C PRO A 81 -17.45 2.03 -3.86
N LYS A 82 -18.69 2.20 -4.32
CA LYS A 82 -19.55 3.37 -4.10
C LYS A 82 -19.35 3.81 -2.65
N SER A 83 -18.60 4.89 -2.43
CA SER A 83 -18.42 5.40 -1.08
C SER A 83 -19.84 5.71 -0.62
N ALA A 84 -20.27 5.05 0.45
CA ALA A 84 -21.48 5.42 1.12
C ALA A 84 -21.25 6.86 1.61
N ARG A 85 -21.61 7.84 0.78
CA ARG A 85 -21.78 9.23 1.18
C ARG A 85 -22.65 9.15 2.43
N LYS A 86 -22.06 9.37 3.60
CA LYS A 86 -22.82 9.67 4.81
C LYS A 86 -23.60 10.94 4.48
N SER A 87 -24.88 10.79 4.13
CA SER A 87 -25.82 11.89 4.00
C SER A 87 -26.00 12.48 5.39
N LYS A 88 -25.14 13.43 5.75
CA LYS A 88 -25.38 14.36 6.84
C LYS A 88 -25.89 15.66 6.23
N THR A 89 -27.21 15.86 6.24
CA THR A 89 -27.91 17.14 6.40
C THR A 89 -29.33 16.78 6.81
N GLN A 90 -29.59 16.61 8.10
CA GLN A 90 -30.01 17.64 9.07
C GLN A 90 -31.49 18.04 8.85
N ILE A 91 -32.30 17.45 9.73
CA ILE A 91 -33.69 17.76 10.03
C ILE A 91 -33.82 19.28 10.22
N ARG A 92 -34.79 19.89 9.52
CA ARG A 92 -35.42 21.16 9.85
C ARG A 92 -36.92 20.93 9.90
#